data_AF-A0A974C015-F1
#
_entry.id   AF-A0A974C015-F1
#
_cell.length_a   1.000
_cell.length_b   1.000
_cell.length_c   1.000
_cell.angle_alpha   90.00
_cell.angle_beta   90.00
_cell.angle_gamma   90.00
#
_symmetry.space_group_name_H-M   'P 1'
#
loop_
_entity.id
_entity.type
_entity.pdbx_description
1 polymer ?
#
loop_
_entity_poly.entity_id
_entity_poly.type
_entity_poly.pdbx_seq_one_letter_code
_entity_poly.pdbx_strand_id
1 'polypeptide(L)'
;MTFSSAEKAAIASLRGKVSGHTDEIGAEALERLFLSYPQTKTYFSHFDLSHGSKDLRGHGGKVLKAIGNAASHLDDIPHALAAFLITA
;
A
#
# COMPACT_ATOMS: atom_id res chain seq x y z
N MET A 1 -16.37 -8.35 4.86
CA MET A 1 -16.51 -6.88 4.99
C MET A 1 -17.40 -6.44 3.85
N THR A 2 -18.44 -5.64 4.10
CA THR A 2 -19.40 -5.24 3.06
C THR A 2 -19.41 -3.73 2.98
N PHE A 3 -18.98 -3.17 1.85
CA PHE A 3 -19.02 -1.73 1.58
C PHE A 3 -20.37 -1.35 0.99
N SER A 4 -20.94 -0.24 1.46
CA SER A 4 -22.08 0.42 0.81
C SER A 4 -21.69 0.93 -0.58
N SER A 5 -22.69 1.21 -1.42
CA SER A 5 -22.46 1.80 -2.75
C SER A 5 -21.74 3.15 -2.67
N ALA A 6 -22.03 3.95 -1.64
CA ALA A 6 -21.39 5.24 -1.41
C ALA A 6 -19.90 5.08 -1.06
N GLU A 7 -19.55 4.11 -0.21
CA GLU A 7 -18.16 3.82 0.14
C GLU A 7 -17.38 3.29 -1.07
N LYS A 8 -17.97 2.39 -1.86
CA LYS A 8 -17.34 1.90 -3.09
C LYS A 8 -17.03 3.04 -4.07
N ALA A 9 -17.97 3.96 -4.25
CA ALA A 9 -17.78 5.14 -5.10
C ALA A 9 -16.68 6.07 -4.57
N ALA A 10 -16.64 6.31 -3.25
CA ALA A 10 -15.61 7.12 -2.61
C ALA A 10 -14.20 6.49 -2.77
N ILE A 11 -14.08 5.18 -2.54
CA ILE A 11 -12.83 4.43 -2.71
C ILE A 11 -12.35 4.48 -4.17
N ALA A 12 -13.25 4.27 -5.13
CA ALA A 12 -12.91 4.37 -6.55
C ALA A 12 -12.43 5.77 -6.95
N SER A 13 -13.06 6.82 -6.43
CA SER A 13 -12.67 8.22 -6.67
C SER A 13 -11.28 8.52 -6.08
N LEU A 14 -11.02 8.10 -4.84
CA LEU A 14 -9.72 8.27 -4.20
C LEU A 14 -8.61 7.52 -4.95
N ARG A 15 -8.87 6.26 -5.35
CA ARG A 15 -7.94 5.47 -6.16
C ARG A 15 -7.56 6.18 -7.45
N GLY A 16 -8.54 6.76 -8.16
CA GLY A 16 -8.28 7.52 -9.39
C GLY A 16 -7.35 8.72 -9.20
N LYS A 17 -7.34 9.34 -8.02
CA LYS A 17 -6.42 10.45 -7.69
C LYS A 17 -5.02 9.97 -7.31
N VAL A 18 -4.93 8.78 -6.71
CA VAL A 18 -3.66 8.17 -6.25
C VAL A 18 -2.95 7.42 -7.39
N SER A 19 -3.69 6.97 -8.41
CA SER A 19 -3.12 6.22 -9.53
C SER A 19 -2.03 7.02 -10.24
N GLY A 20 -0.88 6.38 -10.46
CA GLY A 20 0.32 7.02 -11.03
C GLY A 20 1.36 7.46 -10.00
N HIS A 21 0.98 7.60 -8.73
CA HIS A 21 1.85 8.05 -7.63
C HIS A 21 2.08 6.98 -6.56
N THR A 22 1.78 5.72 -6.85
CA THR A 22 1.78 4.63 -5.84
C THR A 22 3.12 4.41 -5.18
N ASP A 23 4.21 4.56 -5.93
CA ASP A 23 5.56 4.29 -5.42
C ASP A 23 6.05 5.42 -4.50
N GLU A 24 5.68 6.67 -4.82
CA GLU A 24 5.99 7.86 -4.02
C GLU A 24 5.16 7.89 -2.72
N ILE A 25 3.84 7.73 -2.85
CA ILE A 25 2.91 7.72 -1.70
C ILE A 25 3.20 6.50 -0.80
N GLY A 26 3.53 5.36 -1.40
CA GLY A 26 3.89 4.15 -0.67
C GLY A 26 5.18 4.32 0.14
N ALA A 27 6.21 4.93 -0.45
CA ALA A 27 7.44 5.26 0.27
C ALA A 27 7.16 6.21 1.44
N GLU A 28 6.41 7.29 1.19
CA GLU A 28 6.07 8.28 2.22
C GLU A 28 5.27 7.65 3.37
N ALA A 29 4.35 6.73 3.06
CA ALA A 29 3.60 5.99 4.07
C ALA A 29 4.52 5.14 4.96
N LEU A 30 5.52 4.46 4.39
CA LEU A 30 6.51 3.69 5.15
C LEU A 30 7.43 4.59 5.96
N GLU A 31 7.89 5.72 5.41
CA GLU A 31 8.69 6.69 6.16
C GLU A 31 7.92 7.21 7.39
N ARG A 32 6.65 7.59 7.20
CA ARG A 32 5.76 8.00 8.30
C ARG A 32 5.57 6.88 9.32
N LEU A 33 5.38 5.64 8.87
CA LEU A 33 5.28 4.46 9.75
C LEU A 33 6.54 4.30 10.61
N PHE A 34 7.73 4.40 10.01
CA PHE A 34 8.99 4.22 10.73
C PHE A 34 9.34 5.37 11.67
N LEU A 35 8.88 6.59 11.37
CA LEU A 35 9.03 7.74 12.26
C LEU A 35 8.05 7.68 13.44
N SER A 36 6.79 7.34 13.18
CA SER A 36 5.75 7.27 14.21
C SER A 36 5.83 6.00 15.06
N TYR A 37 6.31 4.89 14.48
CA TYR A 37 6.37 3.57 15.12
C TYR A 37 7.73 2.89 14.87
N PRO A 38 8.82 3.37 15.52
CA PRO A 38 10.18 2.88 15.24
C PRO A 38 10.38 1.37 15.41
N GLN A 39 9.61 0.71 16.26
CA GLN A 39 9.66 -0.75 16.46
C GLN A 39 9.39 -1.55 15.18
N THR A 40 8.66 -0.98 14.23
CA THR A 40 8.34 -1.62 12.95
C THR A 40 9.56 -1.77 12.04
N LYS A 41 10.64 -0.99 12.27
CA LYS A 41 11.90 -1.11 11.52
C LYS A 41 12.56 -2.49 11.67
N THR A 42 12.24 -3.22 12.74
CA THR A 42 12.80 -4.56 13.00
C THR A 42 12.47 -5.58 11.90
N TYR A 43 11.35 -5.41 11.18
CA TYR A 43 10.97 -6.25 10.03
C TYR A 43 11.76 -5.93 8.75
N PHE A 44 12.47 -4.80 8.71
CA PHE A 44 13.11 -4.25 7.51
C PHE A 44 14.62 -4.04 7.69
N SER A 45 15.28 -4.88 8.48
CA SER A 45 16.73 -4.79 8.75
C SER A 45 17.62 -4.90 7.50
N HIS A 46 17.06 -5.38 6.38
CA HIS A 46 17.72 -5.56 5.10
C HIS A 46 17.46 -4.43 4.09
N PHE A 47 16.70 -3.40 4.48
CA PHE A 47 16.40 -2.24 3.62
C PHE A 47 17.24 -1.03 4.00
N ASP A 48 17.57 -0.21 3.00
CA ASP A 48 17.90 1.19 3.22
C ASP A 48 16.64 1.96 3.62
N LEU A 49 16.57 2.40 4.87
CA LEU A 49 15.44 3.16 5.43
C LEU A 49 15.65 4.67 5.38
N SER A 50 16.66 5.16 4.65
CA SER A 50 16.87 6.59 4.44
C SER A 50 15.79 7.20 3.55
N HIS A 51 15.56 8.51 3.70
CA HIS A 51 14.58 9.23 2.90
C HIS A 51 14.88 9.11 1.40
N GLY A 52 13.86 8.73 0.62
CA GLY A 52 13.99 8.59 -0.83
C GLY A 52 14.73 7.33 -1.30
N SER A 53 15.00 6.37 -0.42
CA SER A 53 15.65 5.12 -0.82
C SER A 53 14.85 4.34 -1.86
N LYS A 54 15.57 3.57 -2.69
CA LYS A 54 14.93 2.70 -3.69
C LYS A 54 14.14 1.57 -3.04
N ASP A 55 14.57 1.10 -1.86
CA ASP A 55 13.91 0.02 -1.13
C ASP A 55 12.54 0.47 -0.63
N LEU A 56 12.44 1.67 -0.05
CA LEU A 56 11.16 2.23 0.40
C LEU A 56 10.21 2.51 -0.77
N ARG A 57 10.71 3.07 -1.87
CA ARG A 57 9.90 3.28 -3.09
C ARG A 57 9.42 1.96 -3.69
N GLY A 58 10.30 0.97 -3.78
CA GLY A 58 9.97 -0.34 -4.34
C GLY A 58 8.95 -1.10 -3.48
N HIS A 59 9.20 -1.22 -2.18
CA HIS A 59 8.32 -1.96 -1.29
C HIS A 59 7.01 -1.22 -1.01
N GLY A 60 7.07 0.08 -0.72
CA GLY A 60 5.88 0.92 -0.53
C GLY A 60 4.99 0.92 -1.76
N GLY A 61 5.58 0.98 -2.95
CA GLY A 61 4.87 0.84 -4.22
C GLY A 61 4.14 -0.49 -4.37
N LYS A 62 4.77 -1.62 -4.00
CA LYS A 62 4.11 -2.94 -3.99
C LYS A 62 2.90 -2.96 -3.05
N VAL A 63 3.03 -2.42 -1.84
CA VAL A 63 1.93 -2.34 -0.87
C VAL A 63 0.76 -1.51 -1.41
N LEU A 64 1.03 -0.31 -1.94
CA LEU A 64 0.00 0.56 -2.51
C LEU A 64 -0.66 -0.03 -3.77
N LYS A 65 0.10 -0.76 -4.58
CA LYS A 65 -0.46 -1.51 -5.73
C LYS A 65 -1.39 -2.63 -5.27
N ALA A 66 -1.03 -3.38 -4.22
CA ALA A 66 -1.90 -4.41 -3.63
C ALA A 66 -3.20 -3.81 -3.09
N ILE A 67 -3.12 -2.69 -2.34
CA ILE A 67 -4.29 -1.95 -1.85
C ILE A 67 -5.13 -1.44 -3.04
N GLY A 68 -4.48 -0.89 -4.07
CA GLY A 68 -5.15 -0.43 -5.29
C GLY A 68 -5.86 -1.55 -6.07
N ASN A 69 -5.34 -2.78 -6.01
CA ASN A 69 -5.97 -3.98 -6.57
C ASN A 69 -7.20 -4.39 -5.76
N ALA A 70 -7.08 -4.47 -4.44
CA ALA A 70 -8.21 -4.75 -3.55
C ALA A 70 -9.33 -3.68 -3.68
N ALA A 71 -8.96 -2.40 -3.83
CA ALA A 71 -9.90 -1.31 -4.07
C ALA A 71 -10.67 -1.44 -5.41
N SER A 72 -10.13 -2.16 -6.38
CA SER A 72 -10.84 -2.50 -7.62
C SER A 72 -11.76 -3.71 -7.48
N HIS A 73 -11.62 -4.50 -6.41
CA HIS A 73 -12.28 -5.79 -6.21
C HIS A 73 -12.89 -5.88 -4.81
N LEU A 74 -13.62 -4.83 -4.40
CA LEU A 74 -14.15 -4.68 -3.03
C LEU A 74 -15.16 -5.76 -2.63
N ASP A 75 -15.75 -6.46 -3.60
CA ASP A 75 -16.67 -7.58 -3.38
C ASP A 75 -15.94 -8.92 -3.19
N ASP A 76 -14.65 -9.00 -3.53
CA ASP A 76 -13.81 -10.20 -3.39
C ASP A 76 -12.35 -9.83 -3.07
N ILE A 77 -12.17 -9.14 -1.94
CA ILE A 77 -10.85 -8.74 -1.44
C ILE A 77 -9.92 -9.93 -1.21
N PRO A 78 -10.36 -11.07 -0.61
CA PRO A 78 -9.47 -12.20 -0.37
C PRO A 78 -8.84 -12.72 -1.66
N HIS A 79 -9.62 -12.88 -2.74
CA HIS A 79 -9.08 -13.30 -4.02
C HIS A 79 -8.14 -12.24 -4.61
N ALA A 80 -8.50 -10.96 -4.54
CA ALA A 80 -7.69 -9.86 -5.05
C ALA A 80 -6.32 -9.73 -4.36
N LEU A 81 -6.23 -10.10 -3.08
CA LEU A 81 -4.98 -10.05 -2.31
C LEU A 81 -4.16 -11.34 -2.38
N ALA A 82 -4.74 -12.46 -2.82
CA ALA A 82 -4.09 -13.76 -2.81
C ALA A 82 -2.71 -13.75 -3.50
N ALA A 83 -2.57 -13.05 -4.63
CA ALA A 83 -1.30 -12.96 -5.37
C ALA A 83 -0.20 -12.18 -4.62
N PHE A 84 -0.56 -11.31 -3.67
CA PHE A 84 0.38 -10.48 -2.92
C PHE A 84 0.81 -11.12 -1.59
N LEU A 85 0.08 -12.13 -1.11
CA LEU A 85 0.39 -12.85 0.12
C LEU A 85 1.54 -13.86 -0.03
N ILE A 86 1.87 -14.24 -1.27
CA ILE A 86 2.86 -15.31 -1.57
C ILE A 86 4.25 -14.71 -1.90
N THR A 87 4.35 -13.38 -2.02
CA THR A 87 5.56 -12.69 -2.49
C THR A 87 6.18 -11.72 -1.47
N ALA A 88 5.72 -11.75 -0.22
CA ALA A 88 6.20 -10.87 0.86
C ALA A 88 7.32 -11.53 1.67
#